data_AF-A0A292YMB4-F1
#
_entry.id   AF-A0A292YMB4-F1
#
_cell.length_a   1.000
_cell.length_b   1.000
_cell.length_c   1.000
_cell.angle_alpha   90.00
_cell.angle_beta   90.00
_cell.angle_gamma   90.00
#
_symmetry.space_group_name_H-M   'P 1'
#
loop_
_entity.id
_entity.type
_entity.pdbx_description
1 polymer ?
#
loop_
_entity_poly.entity_id
_entity_poly.type
_entity_poly.pdbx_seq_one_letter_code
_entity_poly.pdbx_strand_id
1 'polypeptide(L)'
;MEIEGLRTGLTASVEGMQINRDNVLQVRAVIIGEVKRLQETLRWSRLLKADRCGGDPVSADAAAAFTERAQALIDYFFLYVDDLQRIADSLKDSATAYGFTDLQIADSLAGR
;
A
#
# COMPACT_ATOMS: atom_id res chain seq x y z
N MET A 1 -22.42 3.90 -0.80
CA MET A 1 -22.23 3.97 0.65
C MET A 1 -20.80 4.44 0.89
N GLU A 2 -20.60 5.73 1.17
CA GLU A 2 -19.27 6.24 1.52
C GLU A 2 -18.92 5.77 2.93
N ILE A 3 -17.84 5.00 3.04
CA ILE A 3 -17.37 4.51 4.33
C ILE A 3 -16.50 5.62 4.93
N GLU A 4 -17.14 6.52 5.67
CA GLU A 4 -16.52 7.68 6.34
C GLU A 4 -15.34 7.28 7.28
N GLY A 5 -15.33 6.04 7.77
CA GLY A 5 -14.27 5.53 8.66
C GLY A 5 -12.99 5.00 7.98
N LEU A 6 -12.93 4.93 6.64
CA LEU A 6 -11.71 4.49 5.94
C LEU A 6 -10.76 5.65 5.63
N ARG A 7 -11.26 6.88 5.59
CA ARG A 7 -10.49 8.10 5.34
C ARG A 7 -9.71 8.60 6.56
N THR A 8 -10.11 8.23 7.77
CA THR A 8 -9.50 8.68 9.04
C THR A 8 -8.16 8.03 9.35
N GLY A 9 -7.66 7.11 8.53
CA GLY A 9 -6.52 6.26 8.86
C GLY A 9 -5.12 6.82 8.63
N LEU A 10 -4.90 7.90 7.85
CA LEU A 10 -3.55 8.17 7.36
C LEU A 10 -3.17 9.64 7.12
N THR A 11 -3.67 10.59 7.92
CA THR A 11 -3.00 11.91 8.03
C THR A 11 -1.89 11.83 9.09
N ALA A 12 -0.89 10.98 8.85
CA ALA A 12 0.35 11.04 9.62
C ALA A 12 1.25 12.08 8.95
N SER A 13 1.20 13.33 9.42
CA SER A 13 2.29 14.27 9.18
C SER A 13 3.52 13.76 9.93
N VAL A 14 4.51 13.25 9.21
CA VAL A 14 5.83 12.95 9.78
C VAL A 14 6.53 14.30 9.98
N GLU A 15 6.20 14.98 11.08
CA GLU A 15 6.90 16.20 11.48
C GLU A 15 8.39 15.88 11.69
N GLY A 16 9.25 16.52 10.91
CA GLY A 16 10.71 16.57 11.14
C GLY A 16 11.60 15.73 10.21
N MET A 17 11.06 14.86 9.35
CA MET A 17 11.90 14.12 8.39
C MET A 17 12.00 14.89 7.06
N GLN A 18 13.12 15.56 6.83
CA GLN A 18 13.44 16.14 5.52
C GLN A 18 14.12 15.09 4.64
N ILE A 19 13.54 14.84 3.46
CA ILE A 19 14.18 14.02 2.43
C ILE A 19 15.22 14.88 1.73
N ASN A 20 16.46 14.38 1.66
CA ASN A 20 17.60 15.04 1.03
C ASN A 20 18.49 14.01 0.32
N ARG A 21 19.60 14.47 -0.26
CA ARG A 21 20.54 13.64 -1.00
C ARG A 21 21.06 12.43 -0.20
N ASP A 22 21.23 12.58 1.11
CA ASP A 22 21.87 11.57 1.96
C ASP A 22 20.92 10.42 2.32
N ASN A 23 19.60 10.68 2.35
CA ASN A 23 18.61 9.70 2.78
C ASN A 23 17.62 9.24 1.70
N VAL A 24 17.56 9.92 0.53
CA VAL A 24 16.55 9.65 -0.51
C VAL A 24 16.51 8.19 -0.95
N LEU A 25 17.67 7.55 -1.15
CA LEU A 25 17.74 6.15 -1.58
C LEU A 25 17.31 5.19 -0.47
N GLN A 26 17.66 5.49 0.78
CA GLN A 26 17.27 4.67 1.93
C GLN A 26 15.76 4.70 2.14
N VAL A 27 15.16 5.90 2.12
CA VAL A 27 13.71 6.11 2.25
C VAL A 27 12.99 5.40 1.10
N ARG A 28 13.42 5.61 -0.14
CA ARG A 28 12.85 4.92 -1.31
C ARG A 28 12.88 3.41 -1.15
N ALA A 29 14.01 2.86 -0.72
CA ALA A 29 14.15 1.41 -0.55
C ALA A 29 13.23 0.86 0.55
N VAL A 30 12.97 1.61 1.63
CA VAL A 30 11.97 1.22 2.65
C VAL A 30 10.58 1.16 2.03
N ILE A 31 10.18 2.19 1.29
CA ILE A 31 8.85 2.25 0.66
C ILE A 31 8.68 1.12 -0.37
N ILE A 32 9.69 0.85 -1.21
CA ILE A 32 9.65 -0.27 -2.15
C ILE A 32 9.55 -1.62 -1.43
N GLY A 33 10.25 -1.79 -0.30
CA GLY A 33 10.13 -3.00 0.52
C GLY A 33 8.69 -3.20 1.01
N GLU A 34 8.06 -2.13 1.46
CA GLU A 34 6.68 -2.14 1.94
C GLU A 34 5.68 -2.41 0.81
N VAL A 35 5.86 -1.79 -0.36
CA VAL A 35 5.06 -2.08 -1.56
C VAL A 35 5.09 -3.57 -1.88
N LYS A 36 6.29 -4.18 -1.93
CA LYS A 36 6.43 -5.62 -2.21
C LYS A 36 5.72 -6.47 -1.17
N ARG A 37 5.90 -6.17 0.11
CA ARG A 37 5.26 -6.89 1.21
C ARG A 37 3.73 -6.83 1.13
N LEU A 38 3.18 -5.65 0.87
CA LEU A 38 1.74 -5.44 0.75
C LEU A 38 1.18 -6.09 -0.52
N GLN A 39 1.87 -6.00 -1.67
CA GLN A 39 1.49 -6.70 -2.90
C GLN A 39 1.44 -8.21 -2.70
N GLU A 40 2.40 -8.78 -1.98
CA GLU A 40 2.39 -10.21 -1.64
C GLU A 40 1.21 -10.57 -0.75
N THR A 41 0.94 -9.76 0.28
CA THR A 41 -0.21 -9.94 1.18
C THR A 41 -1.54 -9.86 0.42
N LEU A 42 -1.65 -8.96 -0.55
CA LEU A 42 -2.88 -8.74 -1.34
C LEU A 42 -3.02 -9.69 -2.53
N ARG A 43 -2.02 -10.51 -2.85
CA ARG A 43 -1.97 -11.31 -4.10
C ARG A 43 -3.27 -12.07 -4.38
N TRP A 44 -3.88 -12.64 -3.35
CA TRP A 44 -5.09 -13.46 -3.45
C TRP A 44 -6.32 -12.83 -2.80
N SER A 45 -6.21 -11.61 -2.27
CA SER A 45 -7.25 -11.01 -1.44
C SER A 45 -8.54 -10.77 -2.21
N ARG A 46 -8.47 -10.44 -3.51
CA ARG A 46 -9.66 -10.26 -4.38
C ARG A 46 -10.50 -11.52 -4.59
N LEU A 47 -9.96 -12.69 -4.25
CA LEU A 47 -10.71 -13.95 -4.33
C LEU A 47 -11.46 -14.26 -3.03
N LEU A 48 -11.22 -13.50 -1.96
CA LEU A 48 -11.87 -13.71 -0.67
C LEU A 48 -13.35 -13.33 -0.76
N LYS A 49 -14.18 -14.24 -0.27
CA LYS A 49 -15.61 -14.02 -0.08
C LYS A 49 -16.01 -14.64 1.24
N ALA A 50 -16.92 -13.98 1.95
CA ALA A 50 -17.53 -14.59 3.11
C ALA A 50 -18.49 -15.70 2.65
N ASP A 51 -18.43 -16.84 3.31
CA ASP A 51 -19.45 -17.88 3.19
C ASP A 51 -20.57 -17.60 4.21
N ARG A 52 -21.66 -18.37 4.12
CA ARG A 52 -22.73 -18.33 5.11
C ARG A 52 -22.17 -18.56 6.50
N CYS A 53 -22.42 -17.61 7.40
CA CYS A 53 -21.92 -17.66 8.77
C CYS A 53 -22.67 -18.71 9.64
N GLY A 54 -23.71 -19.34 9.09
CA GLY A 54 -24.58 -20.30 9.75
C GLY A 54 -25.68 -20.84 8.83
N GLY A 55 -26.58 -21.65 9.39
CA GLY A 55 -27.73 -22.23 8.68
C GLY A 55 -29.02 -21.42 8.80
N ASP A 56 -28.98 -20.27 9.47
CA ASP A 56 -30.15 -19.41 9.66
C ASP A 56 -30.45 -18.57 8.41
N PRO A 57 -31.68 -18.03 8.28
CA PRO A 57 -32.09 -17.25 7.11
C PRO A 57 -31.27 -15.97 6.87
N VAL A 58 -30.66 -15.38 7.91
CA VAL A 58 -29.90 -14.12 7.81
C VAL A 58 -28.47 -14.36 7.33
N SER A 59 -27.96 -15.58 7.45
CA SER A 59 -26.60 -15.94 7.04
C SER A 59 -26.28 -15.68 5.57
N ALA A 60 -27.27 -15.68 4.67
CA ALA A 60 -27.07 -15.31 3.27
C ALA A 60 -26.83 -13.81 3.09
N ASP A 61 -27.63 -12.97 3.75
CA ASP A 61 -27.48 -11.52 3.71
C ASP A 61 -26.18 -11.08 4.40
N ALA A 62 -25.81 -11.73 5.50
CA ALA A 62 -24.56 -11.49 6.20
C ALA A 62 -23.34 -11.82 5.30
N ALA A 63 -23.34 -12.96 4.61
CA ALA A 63 -22.28 -13.33 3.68
C ALA A 63 -22.12 -12.30 2.55
N ALA A 64 -23.23 -11.78 2.00
CA ALA A 64 -23.21 -10.73 0.99
C ALA A 64 -22.61 -9.42 1.55
N ALA A 65 -23.10 -8.96 2.69
CA ALA A 65 -22.65 -7.70 3.31
C ALA A 65 -21.17 -7.74 3.72
N PHE A 66 -20.70 -8.87 4.28
CA PHE A 66 -19.30 -9.03 4.64
C PHE A 66 -18.40 -9.11 3.41
N THR A 67 -18.84 -9.79 2.35
CA THR A 67 -18.10 -9.82 1.09
C THR A 67 -17.97 -8.42 0.49
N GLU A 68 -19.07 -7.65 0.43
CA GLU A 68 -19.04 -6.27 -0.08
C GLU A 68 -18.06 -5.42 0.73
N ARG A 69 -18.15 -5.47 2.07
CA ARG A 69 -17.29 -4.68 2.95
C ARG A 69 -15.83 -5.09 2.85
N ALA A 70 -15.54 -6.39 2.78
CA ALA A 70 -14.19 -6.90 2.60
C ALA A 70 -13.61 -6.45 1.26
N GLN A 71 -14.39 -6.55 0.18
CA GLN A 71 -13.93 -6.15 -1.15
C GLN A 71 -13.61 -4.65 -1.22
N ALA A 72 -14.46 -3.81 -0.62
CA ALA A 72 -14.19 -2.37 -0.54
C ALA A 72 -12.89 -2.04 0.22
N LEU A 73 -12.59 -2.77 1.31
CA LEU A 73 -11.33 -2.62 2.05
C LEU A 73 -10.12 -3.09 1.22
N ILE A 74 -10.27 -4.22 0.52
CA ILE A 74 -9.24 -4.75 -0.38
C ILE A 74 -8.92 -3.73 -1.47
N ASP A 75 -9.93 -3.17 -2.13
CA ASP A 75 -9.77 -2.19 -3.19
C ASP A 75 -9.03 -0.93 -2.70
N TYR A 76 -9.35 -0.46 -1.49
CA TYR A 76 -8.60 0.62 -0.85
C TYR A 76 -7.12 0.28 -0.66
N PHE A 77 -6.78 -0.91 -0.19
CA PHE A 77 -5.38 -1.29 -0.03
C PHE A 77 -4.63 -1.40 -1.36
N PHE A 78 -5.30 -1.81 -2.44
CA PHE A 78 -4.71 -1.74 -3.77
C PHE A 78 -4.39 -0.29 -4.20
N LEU A 79 -5.29 0.66 -3.93
CA LEU A 79 -5.04 2.08 -4.17
C LEU A 79 -3.88 2.61 -3.31
N TYR A 80 -3.84 2.22 -2.03
CA TYR A 80 -2.77 2.62 -1.13
C TYR A 80 -1.39 2.11 -1.58
N VAL A 81 -1.31 0.86 -2.02
CA VAL A 81 -0.07 0.30 -2.58
C VAL A 81 0.38 1.05 -3.84
N ASP A 82 -0.57 1.45 -4.69
CA ASP A 82 -0.27 2.27 -5.87
C ASP A 82 0.25 3.66 -5.49
N ASP A 83 -0.32 4.30 -4.47
CA ASP A 83 0.18 5.57 -3.92
C ASP A 83 1.60 5.44 -3.36
N LEU A 84 1.89 4.38 -2.62
CA LEU A 84 3.26 4.11 -2.13
C LEU A 84 4.25 3.91 -3.30
N GLN A 85 3.83 3.22 -4.36
CA GLN A 85 4.64 3.05 -5.55
C GLN A 85 4.95 4.41 -6.21
N ARG A 86 3.94 5.28 -6.38
CA ARG A 86 4.14 6.65 -6.91
C ARG A 86 5.08 7.50 -6.06
N ILE A 87 5.01 7.37 -4.74
CA ILE A 87 5.94 8.03 -3.82
C ILE A 87 7.36 7.51 -4.05
N ALA A 88 7.55 6.19 -4.15
CA ALA A 88 8.86 5.61 -4.42
C ALA A 88 9.44 6.03 -5.78
N ASP A 89 8.59 6.25 -6.78
CA ASP A 89 8.99 6.76 -8.09
C ASP A 89 9.36 8.25 -8.02
N SER A 90 8.60 9.06 -7.29
CA SER A 90 8.98 10.48 -7.02
C SER A 90 10.33 10.60 -6.30
N LEU A 91 10.64 9.67 -5.40
CA LEU A 91 11.95 9.62 -4.74
C LEU A 91 13.07 9.19 -5.71
N LYS A 92 12.76 8.34 -6.70
CA LYS A 92 13.71 8.01 -7.77
C LYS A 92 14.06 9.25 -8.59
N ASP A 93 13.04 10.03 -8.96
CA ASP A 93 13.22 11.27 -9.72
C ASP A 93 14.04 12.27 -8.92
N SER A 94 13.78 12.38 -7.62
CA SER A 94 14.55 13.22 -6.70
C SER A 94 16.01 12.77 -6.58
N ALA A 95 16.26 11.46 -6.46
CA ALA A 95 17.62 10.91 -6.45
C ALA A 95 18.36 11.22 -7.78
N THR A 96 17.67 11.11 -8.91
CA THR A 96 18.22 11.46 -10.23
C THR A 96 18.57 12.95 -10.29
N ALA A 97 17.72 13.83 -9.76
CA ALA A 97 17.98 15.27 -9.67
C ALA A 97 19.18 15.60 -8.76
N TYR A 98 19.43 14.78 -7.72
CA TYR A 98 20.66 14.86 -6.93
C TYR A 98 21.89 14.29 -7.66
N GLY A 99 21.74 13.64 -8.81
CA GLY A 99 22.84 13.12 -9.63
C GLY A 99 23.25 11.69 -9.29
N PHE A 100 22.38 10.91 -8.66
CA PHE A 100 22.56 9.45 -8.60
C PHE A 100 22.33 8.83 -9.99
N THR A 101 23.14 7.84 -10.34
CA THR A 101 22.95 7.07 -11.59
C THR A 101 21.89 5.99 -11.42
N ASP A 102 21.31 5.52 -12.53
CA ASP A 102 20.38 4.38 -12.51
C ASP A 102 21.00 3.13 -11.87
N LEU A 103 22.31 2.92 -12.04
CA LEU A 103 23.03 1.81 -11.41
C LEU A 103 23.05 1.97 -9.88
N GLN A 104 23.38 3.15 -9.37
CA GLN A 104 23.37 3.42 -7.92
C GLN A 104 21.97 3.28 -7.31
N ILE A 105 20.95 3.69 -8.04
CA ILE A 105 19.54 3.56 -7.64
C ILE A 105 19.11 2.09 -7.62
N ALA A 106 19.58 1.28 -8.57
CA ALA A 106 19.31 -0.15 -8.62
C ALA A 106 20.03 -0.89 -7.48
N ASP A 107 21.31 -0.60 -7.27
CA ASP A 107 22.13 -1.19 -6.22
C ASP A 107 21.57 -0.89 -4.82
N SER A 108 20.97 0.29 -4.63
CA SER A 108 20.35 0.65 -3.35
C SER A 108 19.15 -0.24 -2.98
N LEU A 109 18.59 -0.99 -3.94
CA LEU A 109 17.52 -1.95 -3.72
C LEU A 109 18.01 -3.40 -3.57
N ALA A 110 19.26 -3.70 -3.97
CA ALA A 110 19.81 -5.06 -3.96
C ALA A 110 20.46 -5.46 -2.62
N GLY A 111 20.84 -4.49 -1.79
CA GLY A 111 21.52 -4.71 -0.51
C GLY A 111 20.62 -5.07 0.68
N ARG A 112 19.39 -5.57 0.46
CA ARG A 112 18.44 -6.00 1.50
C ARG A 112 17.71 -7.26 1.06
#